data_AF-A0A1I0PNP0-F1
#
_entry.id   AF-A0A1I0PNP0-F1
#
_cell.length_a   1.000
_cell.length_b   1.000
_cell.length_c   1.000
_cell.angle_alpha   90.00
_cell.angle_beta   90.00
_cell.angle_gamma   90.00
#
_symmetry.space_group_name_H-M   'P 1'
#
loop_
_entity.id
_entity.type
_entity.pdbx_description
1 polymer ?
#
loop_
_entity_poly.entity_id
_entity_poly.type
_entity_poly.pdbx_seq_one_letter_code
_entity_poly.pdbx_strand_id
1 'polypeptide(L)'
;MTDTIDKVAMYLSGGLLLLGVVVTGLIETLAGQPYSPVNNEGEILDAAVFAPNIRTALVVAALLVLLLYAIYKLVTPIEEETGATATASTSD
;
A
#
# COMPACT_ATOMS: atom_id res chain seq x y z
N MET A 1 -16.49 11.85 7.85
CA MET A 1 -15.14 12.16 8.37
C MET A 1 -14.36 10.84 8.39
N THR A 2 -13.15 10.77 7.86
CA THR A 2 -12.38 9.51 7.83
C THR A 2 -11.80 9.23 9.21
N ASP A 3 -12.16 8.09 9.80
CA ASP A 3 -11.72 7.70 11.13
C ASP A 3 -10.21 7.45 11.19
N THR A 4 -9.64 7.49 12.39
CA THR A 4 -8.20 7.24 12.62
C THR A 4 -7.78 5.88 12.05
N ILE A 5 -8.62 4.85 12.19
CA ILE A 5 -8.36 3.50 11.67
C ILE A 5 -8.27 3.52 10.14
N ASP A 6 -9.18 4.22 9.48
CA ASP A 6 -9.22 4.34 8.02
C ASP A 6 -7.96 5.03 7.50
N LYS A 7 -7.49 6.09 8.19
CA LYS A 7 -6.24 6.78 7.86
C LYS A 7 -5.01 5.89 8.03
N VAL A 8 -4.92 5.18 9.16
CA VAL A 8 -3.79 4.28 9.42
C VAL A 8 -3.74 3.16 8.39
N ALA A 9 -4.88 2.55 8.07
CA ALA A 9 -4.95 1.50 7.05
C ALA A 9 -4.51 2.01 5.69
N MET A 10 -4.98 3.19 5.27
CA MET A 10 -4.59 3.81 4.00
C MET A 10 -3.11 4.18 3.94
N TYR A 11 -2.59 4.89 4.95
CA TYR A 11 -1.21 5.34 4.93
C TYR A 11 -0.22 4.19 5.09
N LEU A 12 -0.52 3.20 5.92
CA LEU A 12 0.35 2.04 6.09
C LEU A 12 0.39 1.19 4.82
N SER A 13 -0.76 0.79 4.28
CA SER A 13 -0.80 -0.04 3.07
C SER A 13 -0.26 0.70 1.84
N GLY A 14 -0.68 1.95 1.63
CA GLY A 14 -0.19 2.78 0.54
C GLY A 14 1.31 3.04 0.67
N GLY A 15 1.80 3.34 1.88
CA GLY A 15 3.21 3.52 2.16
C GLY A 15 4.04 2.27 1.87
N LEU A 16 3.56 1.09 2.28
CA LEU A 16 4.23 -0.18 1.99
C LEU A 16 4.26 -0.50 0.48
N LEU A 17 3.18 -0.23 -0.26
CA LEU A 17 3.16 -0.39 -1.72
C LEU A 17 4.15 0.55 -2.41
N LEU A 18 4.14 1.84 -2.03
CA LEU A 18 5.04 2.83 -2.60
C LEU A 18 6.50 2.49 -2.29
N LEU A 19 6.78 2.03 -1.06
CA LEU A 19 8.12 1.64 -0.68
C LEU A 19 8.58 0.39 -1.45
N GLY A 20 7.74 -0.65 -1.52
CA GLY A 20 8.07 -1.92 -2.16
C GLY A 20 8.16 -1.89 -3.68
N VAL A 21 7.46 -0.96 -4.34
CA VAL A 21 7.44 -0.83 -5.81
C VAL A 21 8.22 0.39 -6.29
N VAL A 22 7.85 1.58 -5.84
CA VAL A 22 8.36 2.84 -6.39
C VAL A 22 9.73 3.16 -5.80
N VAL A 23 9.87 3.18 -4.47
CA VAL A 23 11.12 3.58 -3.82
C VAL A 23 12.24 2.57 -4.13
N THR A 24 11.99 1.29 -3.94
CA THR A 24 12.96 0.24 -4.31
C THR A 24 13.28 0.26 -5.80
N GLY A 25 12.29 0.48 -6.67
CA GLY A 25 12.47 0.61 -8.12
C GLY A 25 13.34 1.80 -8.51
N LEU A 26 13.13 2.96 -7.88
CA LEU A 26 13.94 4.15 -8.09
C LEU A 26 15.37 3.93 -7.62
N ILE A 27 15.58 3.37 -6.43
CA ILE A 27 16.92 3.08 -5.92
C ILE A 27 17.63 2.08 -6.84
N GLU A 28 16.95 1.04 -7.31
CA GLU A 28 17.52 0.07 -8.26
C GLU A 28 17.93 0.73 -9.58
N THR A 29 17.09 1.65 -10.10
CA THR A 29 17.38 2.35 -11.35
C THR A 29 18.58 3.30 -11.20
N LEU A 30 18.73 3.93 -10.03
CA LEU A 30 19.78 4.92 -9.78
C LEU A 30 21.09 4.31 -9.26
N ALA A 31 21.02 3.17 -8.57
CA ALA A 31 22.15 2.57 -7.85
C ALA A 31 22.46 1.12 -8.26
N GLY A 32 21.65 0.50 -9.12
CA GLY A 32 21.88 -0.85 -9.63
C GLY A 32 23.12 -0.94 -10.50
N GLN A 33 24.15 -1.64 -10.01
CA GLN A 33 25.34 -2.03 -10.78
C GLN A 33 25.07 -3.34 -11.55
N PRO A 34 26.00 -3.76 -12.42
CA PRO A 34 26.08 -3.41 -13.83
C PRO A 34 25.00 -4.06 -14.73
N TYR A 35 24.66 -3.36 -15.83
CA TYR A 35 23.67 -3.74 -16.88
C TYR A 35 24.00 -5.02 -17.69
N SER A 36 25.08 -5.72 -17.38
CA SER A 36 25.42 -6.97 -18.07
C SER A 36 24.83 -8.13 -17.29
N PRO A 37 23.91 -8.91 -17.87
CA PRO A 37 23.35 -10.08 -17.20
C PRO A 37 24.38 -11.22 -17.04
N VAL A 38 25.57 -11.09 -17.63
CA VAL A 38 26.61 -12.11 -17.64
C VAL A 38 27.98 -11.54 -17.24
N ASN A 39 28.76 -12.31 -16.49
CA ASN A 39 30.19 -12.05 -16.27
C ASN A 39 31.04 -12.52 -17.48
N ASN A 40 32.36 -12.33 -17.41
CA ASN A 40 33.28 -12.72 -18.50
C ASN A 40 33.37 -14.25 -18.69
N GLU A 41 32.88 -15.00 -17.71
CA GLU A 41 32.81 -16.45 -17.67
C GLU A 41 31.45 -16.99 -18.18
N GLY A 42 30.50 -16.11 -18.52
CA GLY A 42 29.17 -16.47 -19.02
C GLY A 42 28.16 -16.86 -17.93
N GLU A 43 28.46 -16.62 -16.66
CA GLU A 43 27.56 -16.86 -15.54
C GLU A 43 26.57 -15.72 -15.37
N ILE A 44 25.33 -16.05 -15.01
CA ILE A 44 24.29 -15.05 -14.74
C ILE A 44 24.53 -14.41 -13.37
N LEU A 45 24.75 -13.10 -13.36
CA LEU A 45 24.90 -12.32 -12.14
C LEU A 45 23.52 -11.89 -11.62
N ASP A 46 23.24 -12.14 -10.34
CA ASP A 46 22.13 -11.49 -9.65
C ASP A 46 22.61 -10.11 -9.18
N ALA A 47 22.36 -9.10 -10.02
CA ALA A 47 22.84 -7.74 -9.81
C ALA A 47 21.82 -6.84 -9.10
N ALA A 48 20.73 -7.41 -8.57
CA ALA A 48 19.69 -6.65 -7.91
C ALA A 48 20.16 -6.06 -6.57
N VAL A 49 20.04 -4.75 -6.39
CA VAL A 49 20.31 -4.04 -5.13
C VAL A 49 19.38 -4.55 -4.03
N PHE A 50 18.12 -4.79 -4.37
CA PHE A 50 17.16 -5.42 -3.46
C PHE A 50 16.79 -6.81 -3.94
N ALA A 51 17.06 -7.81 -3.10
CA ALA A 51 16.62 -9.18 -3.33
C ALA A 51 15.12 -9.21 -3.67
N PRO A 52 14.68 -10.01 -4.68
CA PRO A 52 13.28 -10.08 -5.10
C PRO A 52 12.31 -10.34 -3.93
N ASN A 53 12.75 -11.16 -2.99
CA ASN A 53 12.03 -11.57 -1.78
C ASN A 53 11.59 -10.36 -0.94
N ILE A 54 12.42 -9.32 -0.82
CA ILE A 54 12.13 -8.13 -0.01
C ILE A 54 11.03 -7.30 -0.65
N ARG A 55 11.07 -7.13 -1.97
CA ARG A 55 10.04 -6.40 -2.73
C ARG A 55 8.70 -7.13 -2.61
N THR A 56 8.70 -8.44 -2.81
CA THR A 56 7.51 -9.26 -2.67
C THR A 56 6.97 -9.21 -1.23
N ALA A 57 7.83 -9.31 -0.22
CA ALA A 57 7.40 -9.23 1.18
C ALA A 57 6.72 -7.90 1.52
N LEU A 58 7.24 -6.77 1.03
CA LEU A 58 6.64 -5.44 1.25
C LEU A 58 5.26 -5.32 0.61
N VAL A 59 5.11 -5.80 -0.64
CA VAL A 59 3.82 -5.79 -1.33
C VAL A 59 2.83 -6.70 -0.64
N VAL A 60 3.24 -7.92 -0.27
CA VAL A 60 2.39 -8.86 0.46
C VAL A 60 1.96 -8.27 1.81
N ALA A 61 2.87 -7.64 2.55
CA ALA A 61 2.53 -6.96 3.80
C ALA A 61 1.48 -5.86 3.60
N ALA A 62 1.59 -5.05 2.53
CA ALA A 62 0.60 -4.04 2.20
C ALA A 62 -0.78 -4.65 1.92
N LEU A 63 -0.81 -5.74 1.15
CA LEU A 63 -2.04 -6.46 0.83
C LEU A 63 -2.65 -7.12 2.06
N LEU A 64 -1.84 -7.65 2.98
CA LEU A 64 -2.32 -8.18 4.26
C LEU A 64 -2.98 -7.08 5.11
N VAL A 65 -2.40 -5.89 5.17
CA VAL A 65 -3.02 -4.73 5.85
C VAL A 65 -4.36 -4.38 5.23
N LEU A 66 -4.43 -4.31 3.89
CA LEU A 66 -5.69 -4.04 3.19
C LEU A 66 -6.72 -5.13 3.40
N LEU A 67 -6.31 -6.40 3.38
CA LEU A 67 -7.20 -7.53 3.61
C LEU A 67 -7.79 -7.49 5.02
N LEU A 68 -6.96 -7.28 6.04
CA LEU A 68 -7.41 -7.14 7.42
C LEU A 68 -8.36 -5.95 7.58
N TYR A 69 -8.04 -4.82 6.97
CA TYR A 69 -8.90 -3.64 6.98
C TYR A 69 -10.23 -3.86 6.24
N ALA A 70 -10.22 -4.57 5.11
CA ALA A 70 -11.43 -4.92 4.38
C ALA A 70 -12.33 -5.84 5.21
N ILE A 71 -11.75 -6.83 5.89
CA ILE A 71 -12.48 -7.70 6.83
C ILE A 71 -13.07 -6.86 7.98
N TYR A 72 -12.27 -5.94 8.56
CA TYR A 72 -12.75 -5.03 9.60
C TYR A 72 -13.97 -4.24 9.12
N LYS A 73 -13.89 -3.56 7.97
CA LYS A 73 -15.01 -2.78 7.41
C LYS A 73 -16.22 -3.63 7.07
N LEU A 74 -16.02 -4.88 6.65
CA LEU A 74 -17.11 -5.81 6.32
C LEU A 74 -17.94 -6.18 7.55
N VAL A 75 -17.32 -6.29 8.73
CA VAL A 75 -18.01 -6.70 9.97
C VAL A 75 -18.45 -5.52 10.85
N THR A 76 -17.95 -4.31 10.60
CA THR A 76 -18.38 -3.10 11.32
C THR A 76 -19.62 -2.48 10.69
N PRO A 77 -20.73 -2.31 11.42
CA PRO A 77 -21.90 -1.59 10.94
C PRO A 77 -21.56 -0.13 10.58
N ILE A 78 -22.15 0.37 9.50
CA ILE A 78 -22.10 1.80 9.17
C ILE A 78 -23.18 2.48 10.01
N GLU A 79 -22.79 3.32 10.96
CA GLU A 79 -23.72 4.21 11.64
C GLU A 79 -24.23 5.22 10.61
N GLU A 80 -25.52 5.15 10.25
CA GLU A 80 -26.15 6.23 9.49
C GLU A 80 -26.18 7.46 10.39
N GLU A 81 -25.64 8.57 9.87
CA GLU A 81 -25.76 9.89 10.48
C GLU A 81 -27.25 10.27 10.54
N THR A 82 -27.92 9.89 11.63
CA THR A 82 -29.29 10.32 11.95
C THR A 82 -29.22 11.80 12.27
N GLY A 83 -29.35 12.65 11.25
CA GLY A 83 -29.17 14.08 11.43
C GLY A 83 -29.64 14.97 10.28
N ALA A 84 -30.64 14.56 9.50
CA ALA A 84 -31.29 15.47 8.54
C ALA A 84 -32.76 15.09 8.26
N THR A 85 -33.55 14.85 9.30
CA THR A 85 -35.01 14.85 9.15
C THR A 85 -35.61 16.02 9.92
N ALA A 86 -36.27 16.90 9.18
CA ALA A 86 -37.39 17.72 9.61
C ALA A 86 -37.16 18.65 10.81
N THR A 87 -36.75 19.88 10.52
CA THR A 87 -37.48 21.01 11.10
C THR A 87 -38.16 21.74 9.96
N ALA A 88 -39.43 21.39 9.78
CA ALA A 88 -40.36 22.12 8.96
C ALA A 88 -40.37 23.60 9.41
N SER A 89 -39.88 24.50 8.56
CA SER A 89 -40.36 25.87 8.58
C SER A 89 -41.53 25.94 7.62
N THR A 90 -42.66 25.37 8.06
CA THR A 90 -43.95 25.94 7.69
C THR A 90 -44.04 27.22 8.52
N SER A 91 -43.97 28.37 7.87
CA SER A 91 -44.33 29.63 8.49
C SER A 91 -44.96 30.45 7.37
N ASP A 92 -46.24 30.72 7.57
CA ASP A 92 -47.12 31.57 6.77
C ASP A 92 -46.51 32.93 6.39
#